data_AF-A0A430RA58-F1
#
_entry.id   AF-A0A430RA58-F1
#
_cell.length_a   1.000
_cell.length_b   1.000
_cell.length_c   1.000
_cell.angle_alpha   90.00
_cell.angle_beta   90.00
_cell.angle_gamma   90.00
#
_symmetry.space_group_name_H-M   'P 1'
#
loop_
_entity.id
_entity.type
_entity.pdbx_description
1 polymer ?
#
loop_
_entity_poly.entity_id
_entity_poly.type
_entity_poly.pdbx_seq_one_letter_code
_entity_poly.pdbx_strand_id
1 'polypeptide(L)'
;MRLRLAAFLFILPFFLQLLGFGKTPLGGGLCGELFLVQNPALAFQTPGFWYALLFMVLLALELGYGLSLLLLPLLEVSIGPGWRRLGRYLVGVMGGLFLLTRTMGLP
;
A
#
# COMPACT_ATOMS: atom_id res chain seq x y z
N MET A 1 14.40 5.59 18.18
CA MET A 1 13.10 6.26 17.98
C MET A 1 12.72 6.46 16.51
N ARG A 2 13.59 7.05 15.67
CA ARG A 2 13.30 7.34 14.24
C ARG A 2 12.89 6.12 13.40
N LEU A 3 13.48 4.95 13.65
CA LEU A 3 13.20 3.73 12.88
C LEU A 3 11.80 3.15 13.12
N ARG A 4 11.35 3.17 14.39
CA ARG A 4 10.00 2.70 14.77
C ARG A 4 8.90 3.59 14.19
N LEU A 5 9.15 4.91 14.17
CA LEU A 5 8.24 5.86 13.52
C LEU A 5 8.17 5.61 12.01
N ALA A 6 9.30 5.40 11.35
CA ALA A 6 9.32 5.07 9.93
C ALA A 6 8.54 3.79 9.65
N ALA A 7 8.77 2.72 10.42
CA ALA A 7 8.01 1.49 10.30
C ALA A 7 6.50 1.71 10.47
N PHE A 8 6.10 2.48 11.48
CA PHE A 8 4.70 2.84 11.69
C PHE A 8 4.10 3.57 10.49
N LEU A 9 4.81 4.54 9.89
CA LEU A 9 4.34 5.26 8.71
C LEU A 9 4.21 4.38 7.46
N PHE A 10 5.05 3.35 7.31
CA PHE A 10 4.92 2.36 6.24
C PHE A 10 3.77 1.37 6.46
N ILE A 11 3.49 1.04 7.72
CA ILE A 11 2.47 0.04 8.09
C ILE A 11 1.06 0.65 8.08
N LEU A 12 0.93 1.89 8.56
CA LEU A 12 -0.35 2.58 8.77
C LEU A 12 -1.27 2.60 7.52
N PRO A 13 -0.78 2.92 6.30
CA PRO A 13 -1.64 3.04 5.12
C PRO A 13 -2.39 1.75 4.79
N PHE A 14 -1.74 0.59 4.95
CA PHE A 14 -2.38 -0.71 4.73
C PHE A 14 -3.56 -0.94 5.68
N PHE A 15 -3.40 -0.62 6.97
CA PHE A 15 -4.48 -0.75 7.95
C PHE A 15 -5.60 0.27 7.73
N LEU A 16 -5.27 1.49 7.30
CA LEU A 16 -6.28 2.45 6.89
C LEU A 16 -7.08 1.95 5.67
N GLN A 17 -6.42 1.28 4.73
CA GLN A 17 -7.08 0.68 3.56
C GLN A 17 -8.03 -0.46 3.94
N LEU A 18 -7.73 -1.20 5.01
CA LEU A 18 -8.63 -2.22 5.56
C LEU A 18 -9.93 -1.64 6.13
N LEU A 19 -9.96 -0.38 6.57
CA LEU A 19 -11.22 0.26 7.02
C LEU A 19 -12.23 0.40 5.87
N GLY A 20 -11.75 0.40 4.61
CA GLY A 20 -12.59 0.36 3.41
C GLY A 20 -13.23 -1.00 3.11
N PHE A 21 -12.90 -2.08 3.83
CA PHE A 21 -13.53 -3.39 3.60
C PHE A 21 -15.03 -3.40 3.88
N GLY A 22 -15.51 -2.54 4.78
CA GLY A 22 -16.94 -2.37 5.02
C GLY A 22 -17.50 -1.29 4.09
N LYS A 23 -18.81 -1.33 3.79
CA LYS A 23 -19.55 -0.16 3.28
C LYS A 23 -19.59 0.94 4.34
N THR A 24 -18.42 1.46 4.71
CA THR A 24 -18.24 2.50 5.70
C THR A 24 -18.50 3.85 5.05
N PRO A 25 -18.85 4.89 5.84
CA PRO A 25 -19.05 6.25 5.30
C PRO A 25 -17.79 6.84 4.65
N LEU A 26 -16.63 6.20 4.81
CA LEU A 26 -15.35 6.56 4.17
C LEU A 26 -15.20 5.99 2.74
N GLY A 27 -16.17 5.20 2.26
CA GLY A 27 -16.16 4.53 0.96
C GLY A 27 -15.56 3.11 1.00
N GLY A 28 -15.66 2.37 -0.12
CA GLY A 28 -15.10 1.02 -0.24
C GLY A 28 -13.57 0.99 -0.42
N GLY A 29 -12.99 2.05 -0.99
CA GLY A 29 -11.56 2.10 -1.30
C GLY A 29 -11.08 0.96 -2.21
N LEU A 30 -9.77 0.77 -2.31
CA LEU A 30 -9.13 -0.27 -3.12
C LEU A 30 -9.57 -1.68 -2.71
N CYS A 31 -9.73 -1.92 -1.40
CA CYS A 31 -10.22 -3.21 -0.89
C CYS A 31 -11.67 -3.49 -1.28
N GLY A 32 -12.55 -2.49 -1.24
CA GLY A 32 -13.93 -2.63 -1.68
C GLY A 32 -14.04 -2.92 -3.18
N GLU A 33 -13.21 -2.27 -4.00
CA GLU A 33 -13.13 -2.54 -5.45
C GLU A 33 -12.60 -3.94 -5.78
N LEU A 34 -11.72 -4.51 -4.97
CA LEU A 34 -11.16 -5.86 -5.19
C LEU A 34 -12.03 -7.00 -4.64
N PHE A 35 -12.63 -6.81 -3.47
CA PHE A 35 -13.23 -7.92 -2.69
C PHE A 35 -14.76 -7.85 -2.55
N LEU A 36 -15.41 -6.71 -2.84
CA LEU A 36 -16.89 -6.60 -2.83
C LEU A 36 -17.54 -6.75 -4.21
N VAL A 37 -16.75 -7.01 -5.27
CA VAL A 37 -17.31 -7.20 -6.62
C VAL A 37 -18.06 -8.53 -6.69
N GLN A 38 -19.36 -8.44 -6.95
CA GLN A 38 -20.28 -9.58 -7.02
C GLN A 38 -20.07 -10.47 -8.26
N ASN A 39 -19.38 -9.97 -9.29
CA ASN A 39 -19.12 -10.70 -10.55
C ASN A 39 -17.62 -10.66 -10.93
N PRO A 40 -16.80 -11.63 -10.49
CA PRO A 40 -15.35 -11.61 -10.69
C PRO A 40 -14.93 -11.64 -12.17
N ALA A 41 -15.73 -12.26 -13.05
CA ALA A 41 -15.42 -12.33 -14.48
C ALA A 41 -15.49 -10.98 -15.20
N LEU A 42 -16.35 -10.05 -14.75
CA LEU A 42 -16.39 -8.68 -15.27
C LEU A 42 -15.36 -7.78 -14.56
N ALA A 43 -15.00 -8.08 -13.30
CA ALA A 43 -14.06 -7.28 -12.52
C ALA A 43 -12.70 -7.13 -13.23
N PHE A 44 -12.16 -8.23 -13.76
CA PHE A 44 -10.88 -8.26 -14.49
C PHE A 44 -10.86 -7.40 -15.76
N GLN A 45 -12.02 -7.03 -16.30
CA GLN A 45 -12.10 -6.19 -17.50
C GLN A 45 -12.11 -4.70 -17.18
N THR A 46 -12.32 -4.32 -15.92
CA THR A 46 -12.36 -2.92 -15.53
C THR A 46 -10.96 -2.38 -15.23
N PRO A 47 -10.60 -1.18 -15.71
CA PRO A 47 -9.32 -0.56 -15.38
C PRO A 47 -9.18 -0.32 -13.87
N GLY A 48 -10.28 0.01 -13.18
CA GLY A 48 -10.30 0.23 -11.73
C GLY A 48 -9.79 -0.97 -10.91
N PHE A 49 -10.13 -2.20 -11.32
CA PHE A 49 -9.62 -3.41 -10.68
C PHE A 49 -8.08 -3.51 -10.73
N TRP A 50 -7.48 -3.24 -11.90
CA TRP A 50 -6.03 -3.32 -12.06
C TRP A 50 -5.28 -2.24 -11.29
N TYR A 51 -5.86 -1.04 -11.20
CA TYR A 51 -5.34 0.01 -10.31
C TYR A 51 -5.43 -0.41 -8.84
N ALA A 52 -6.61 -0.89 -8.41
CA ALA A 52 -6.81 -1.35 -7.05
C ALA A 52 -5.82 -2.46 -6.67
N LEU A 53 -5.60 -3.43 -7.57
CA LEU A 53 -4.64 -4.51 -7.40
C LEU A 53 -3.21 -3.97 -7.26
N LEU A 54 -2.80 -3.08 -8.17
CA LEU A 54 -1.46 -2.50 -8.17
C LEU A 54 -1.18 -1.74 -6.87
N PHE A 55 -2.10 -0.88 -6.42
CA PHE A 55 -1.94 -0.15 -5.17
C PHE A 55 -1.98 -1.07 -3.95
N MET A 56 -2.80 -2.13 -3.95
CA MET A 56 -2.82 -3.11 -2.87
C MET A 56 -1.51 -3.90 -2.79
N VAL A 57 -0.91 -4.26 -3.92
CA VAL A 57 0.42 -4.89 -3.95
C VAL A 57 1.48 -3.93 -3.39
N LEU A 58 1.45 -2.65 -3.78
CA LEU A 58 2.36 -1.65 -3.22
C LEU A 58 2.16 -1.46 -1.70
N LEU A 59 0.91 -1.41 -1.22
CA LEU A 59 0.60 -1.30 0.20
C LEU A 59 1.09 -2.53 0.98
N ALA A 60 0.94 -3.73 0.40
CA ALA A 60 1.45 -4.97 1.00
C ALA A 60 2.99 -4.98 1.06
N LEU A 61 3.66 -4.44 0.03
CA LEU A 61 5.12 -4.25 0.04
C LEU A 61 5.56 -3.22 1.07
N GLU A 62 4.84 -2.10 1.23
CA GLU A 62 5.11 -1.11 2.29
C GLU A 62 4.93 -1.73 3.68
N LEU A 63 3.85 -2.49 3.89
CA LEU A 63 3.62 -3.23 5.13
C LEU A 63 4.78 -4.20 5.42
N GLY A 64 5.15 -5.03 4.44
CA GLY A 64 6.25 -5.98 4.57
C GLY A 64 7.59 -5.29 4.85
N TYR A 65 7.86 -4.17 4.16
CA TYR A 65 9.04 -3.36 4.40
C TYR A 65 9.04 -2.75 5.81
N GLY A 66 7.92 -2.16 6.24
CA GLY A 66 7.76 -1.59 7.58
C GLY A 66 7.95 -2.64 8.69
N LEU A 67 7.40 -3.85 8.52
CA LEU A 67 7.64 -4.98 9.41
C LEU A 67 9.12 -5.39 9.42
N SER A 68 9.77 -5.44 8.25
CA SER A 68 11.20 -5.75 8.16
C SER A 68 12.06 -4.75 8.94
N LEU A 69 11.68 -3.46 8.96
CA LEU A 69 12.39 -2.44 9.74
C LEU A 69 12.28 -2.67 11.26
N LEU A 70 11.25 -3.38 11.73
CA LEU A 70 11.09 -3.76 13.12
C LEU A 70 11.81 -5.08 13.44
N LEU A 71 11.74 -6.04 12.51
CA LEU A 71 12.30 -7.39 12.68
C LEU A 71 13.81 -7.45 12.50
N LEU A 72 14.38 -6.77 11.49
CA LEU A 72 15.82 -6.83 11.20
C LEU A 72 16.69 -6.39 12.38
N PRO A 73 16.40 -5.26 13.08
CA PRO A 73 17.16 -4.91 14.27
C PRO A 73 16.97 -5.88 15.43
N LEU A 74 15.82 -6.57 15.51
CA LEU A 74 15.56 -7.59 16.52
C LEU A 74 16.41 -8.85 16.28
N LEU A 75 16.77 -9.12 15.02
CA LEU A 75 17.68 -10.17 14.59
C LEU A 75 19.16 -9.69 14.54
N GLU A 76 19.47 -8.52 15.08
CA GLU A 76 20.81 -7.89 15.03
C GLU A 76 21.35 -7.64 13.61
N VAL A 77 20.46 -7.64 12.61
CA VAL A 77 20.82 -7.32 11.22
C VAL A 77 20.85 -5.81 11.01
N SER A 78 22.00 -5.31 10.60
CA SER A 78 22.18 -3.87 10.33
C SER A 78 21.45 -3.44 9.05
N ILE A 79 20.69 -2.35 9.15
CA ILE A 79 19.95 -1.77 8.03
C ILE A 79 20.90 -0.93 7.17
N GLY A 80 21.36 -1.54 6.08
CA GLY A 80 22.26 -0.90 5.13
C GLY A 80 21.63 0.22 4.29
N PRO A 81 22.46 0.98 3.55
CA PRO A 81 22.00 2.07 2.68
C PRO A 81 21.09 1.59 1.54
N GLY A 82 21.25 0.34 1.07
CA GLY A 82 20.37 -0.29 0.10
C GLY A 82 18.92 -0.39 0.60
N TRP A 83 18.73 -0.80 1.85
CA TRP A 83 17.41 -0.88 2.47
C TRP A 83 16.73 0.49 2.55
N ARG A 84 17.50 1.54 2.88
CA ARG A 84 16.98 2.91 2.93
C ARG A 84 16.59 3.42 1.54
N ARG A 85 17.33 3.05 0.49
CA ARG A 85 16.96 3.37 -0.90
C ARG A 85 15.65 2.68 -1.28
N LEU A 86 15.52 1.40 -0.96
CA LEU A 86 14.30 0.63 -1.23
C LEU A 86 13.05 1.30 -0.64
N GLY A 87 13.11 1.69 0.64
CA GLY A 87 12.00 2.40 1.29
C GLY A 87 11.66 3.72 0.59
N ARG A 88 12.66 4.51 0.18
CA ARG A 88 12.42 5.76 -0.58
C ARG A 88 11.80 5.51 -1.95
N TYR A 89 12.25 4.48 -2.66
CA TYR A 89 11.65 4.11 -3.94
C TYR A 89 10.21 3.65 -3.78
N LEU A 90 9.91 2.88 -2.74
CA LEU A 90 8.54 2.43 -2.44
C LEU A 90 7.60 3.62 -2.23
N VAL A 91 7.94 4.53 -1.33
CA VAL A 91 7.14 5.76 -1.09
C VAL A 91 7.06 6.63 -2.35
N GLY A 92 8.18 6.77 -3.08
CA GLY A 92 8.24 7.58 -4.29
C GLY A 92 7.34 7.05 -5.40
N VAL A 93 7.36 5.74 -5.64
CA VAL A 93 6.49 5.06 -6.61
C VAL A 93 5.04 5.17 -6.18
N MET A 94 4.74 4.89 -4.90
CA MET A 94 3.39 4.97 -4.36
C MET A 94 2.81 6.38 -4.50
N GLY A 95 3.53 7.39 -4.02
CA GLY A 95 3.12 8.79 -4.09
C GLY A 95 3.05 9.30 -5.53
N GLY A 96 4.00 8.91 -6.38
CA GLY A 96 4.01 9.27 -7.80
C GLY A 96 2.80 8.72 -8.55
N LEU A 97 2.48 7.43 -8.34
CA LEU A 97 1.30 6.80 -8.94
C LEU A 97 0.00 7.41 -8.40
N PHE A 98 -0.08 7.66 -7.09
CA PHE A 98 -1.26 8.30 -6.49
C PHE A 98 -1.50 9.71 -7.04
N LEU A 99 -0.42 10.50 -7.23
CA LEU A 99 -0.54 11.81 -7.84
C LEU A 99 -0.97 11.68 -9.31
N LEU A 100 -0.40 10.72 -10.04
CA LEU A 100 -0.74 10.48 -11.43
C LEU A 100 -2.22 10.07 -11.60
N THR A 101 -2.76 9.26 -10.69
CA THR A 101 -4.19 8.92 -10.76
C THR A 101 -5.06 10.15 -10.51
N ARG A 102 -4.70 10.98 -9.54
CA ARG A 102 -5.42 12.23 -9.24
C ARG A 102 -5.30 13.31 -10.31
N THR A 103 -4.17 13.43 -10.99
CA THR A 103 -3.96 14.46 -12.02
C THR A 103 -4.50 14.08 -13.38
N MET A 104 -4.48 12.79 -13.73
CA MET A 104 -4.97 12.31 -15.04
C MET A 104 -6.44 11.87 -15.02
N GLY A 105 -7.15 12.00 -13.88
CA GLY A 105 -8.54 11.58 -13.76
C GLY A 105 -8.73 10.06 -13.92
N LEU A 106 -7.65 9.30 -13.72
CA LEU A 106 -7.71 7.86 -13.61
C LEU A 106 -8.38 7.50 -12.27
N PRO A 107 -9.07 6.35 -12.17
CA PRO A 107 -9.85 5.96 -10.99
C PRO A 107 -9.04 5.98 -9.68
#